data_AF-A0A8B7C742-F1
#
_entry.id   AF-A0A8B7C742-F1
#
_cell.length_a   1.000
_cell.length_b   1.000
_cell.length_c   1.000
_cell.angle_alpha   90.00
_cell.angle_beta   90.00
_cell.angle_gamma   90.00
#
_symmetry.space_group_name_H-M   'P 1'
#
loop_
_entity.id
_entity.type
_entity.pdbx_description
1 polymer ?
#
loop_
_entity_poly.entity_id
_entity_poly.type
_entity_poly.pdbx_seq_one_letter_code
_entity_poly.pdbx_strand_id
1 'polypeptide(L)'
;MIVRCPNCMIAIAVAQPQDGVQVASCSKCRYQYELVSGDIVSIDSEEISMDISAWEKALRFLQIMKENIPAALHSIVVRTPSGTARTHKFATKTVELPAQEGERVTISLAAPSNVYREMGPLRLSARSPGFDPEEPICLTNHTSGQVSQLLRAPVKNGGSFFLNPFVLFPTLALLATGDAASVIIDPSLPRLISVAAVASLAVGTTMNHVLLPELRKLPRRTVDVVALKQQLLSQYDLLQTRIKDLRQAAEKEVWMLARMCQLENKIVAVGEPCYRARQGRVKRVRESLENSLLARIELIDSYAKISSMIEIEVEMDSDVLAAEAVSNAESIAEQIQQIMEIENLEERWRLQAEANDEVERLLNSQPASNERV
;
A
#
# COMPACT_ATOMS: atom_id res chain seq x y z
N MET A 1 -5.81 9.05 0.62
CA MET A 1 -4.45 8.48 0.80
C MET A 1 -4.37 7.15 0.07
N ILE A 2 -3.21 6.78 -0.49
CA ILE A 2 -3.04 5.49 -1.17
C ILE A 2 -2.98 4.33 -0.17
N VAL A 3 -3.73 3.28 -0.47
CA VAL A 3 -3.68 1.99 0.22
C VAL A 3 -2.84 1.02 -0.61
N ARG A 4 -1.87 0.37 0.04
CA ARG A 4 -0.90 -0.53 -0.62
C ARG A 4 -1.26 -2.00 -0.38
N CYS A 5 -0.94 -2.85 -1.35
CA CYS A 5 -1.10 -4.29 -1.26
C CYS A 5 -0.29 -4.85 -0.08
N PRO A 6 -0.92 -5.59 0.86
CA PRO A 6 -0.22 -6.16 2.03
C PRO A 6 0.90 -7.14 1.69
N ASN A 7 0.94 -7.66 0.46
CA ASN A 7 1.87 -8.71 0.05
C ASN A 7 2.99 -8.20 -0.88
N CYS A 8 2.75 -7.14 -1.68
CA CYS A 8 3.74 -6.64 -2.63
C CYS A 8 3.91 -5.12 -2.65
N MET A 9 3.23 -4.39 -1.77
CA MET A 9 3.34 -2.94 -1.56
C MET A 9 2.99 -2.03 -2.75
N ILE A 10 2.44 -2.58 -3.82
CA ILE A 10 1.90 -1.81 -4.95
C ILE A 10 0.59 -1.17 -4.51
N ALA A 11 0.33 0.07 -4.93
CA ALA A 11 -0.93 0.75 -4.71
C ALA A 11 -2.12 -0.09 -5.24
N ILE A 12 -3.17 -0.26 -4.44
CA ILE A 12 -4.35 -1.05 -4.83
C ILE A 12 -5.64 -0.23 -4.78
N ALA A 13 -5.67 0.87 -4.02
CA ALA A 13 -6.80 1.78 -3.96
C ALA A 13 -6.34 3.17 -3.46
N VAL A 14 -7.18 4.19 -3.70
CA VAL A 14 -7.18 5.42 -2.90
C VAL A 14 -8.27 5.26 -1.84
N ALA A 15 -7.98 5.68 -0.61
CA ALA A 15 -8.97 5.80 0.45
C ALA A 15 -9.32 7.28 0.65
N GLN A 16 -10.56 7.62 0.34
CA GLN A 16 -11.16 8.92 0.50
C GLN A 16 -11.87 9.08 1.86
N PRO A 17 -12.18 10.31 2.30
CA PRO A 17 -12.91 10.56 3.55
C PRO A 17 -14.32 9.94 3.61
N GLN A 18 -14.99 9.80 2.46
CA GLN A 18 -16.32 9.20 2.34
C GLN A 18 -16.30 7.68 2.24
N ASP A 19 -15.16 7.08 1.94
CA ASP A 19 -15.07 5.63 1.77
C ASP A 19 -15.20 4.91 3.10
N GLY A 20 -16.02 3.87 3.12
CA GLY A 20 -16.23 3.01 4.28
C GLY A 20 -15.65 1.61 4.06
N VAL A 21 -16.30 0.81 3.22
CA VAL A 21 -15.87 -0.57 2.92
C VAL A 21 -15.79 -0.74 1.42
N GLN A 22 -14.65 -1.20 0.93
CA GLN A 22 -14.43 -1.45 -0.50
C GLN A 22 -13.62 -2.71 -0.73
N VAL A 23 -13.77 -3.34 -1.90
CA VAL A 23 -12.97 -4.51 -2.29
C VAL A 23 -11.94 -4.08 -3.32
N ALA A 24 -10.66 -4.24 -2.97
CA ALA A 24 -9.55 -3.90 -3.84
C ALA A 24 -8.83 -5.16 -4.33
N SER A 25 -8.33 -5.11 -5.55
CA SER A 25 -7.62 -6.21 -6.20
C SER A 25 -6.18 -5.81 -6.50
N CYS A 26 -5.25 -6.77 -6.43
CA CYS A 26 -3.87 -6.55 -6.84
C CYS A 26 -3.56 -7.31 -8.13
N SER A 27 -3.06 -6.63 -9.17
CA SER A 27 -2.72 -7.28 -10.45
C SER A 27 -1.54 -8.25 -10.30
N LYS A 28 -0.50 -7.85 -9.54
CA LYS A 28 0.72 -8.65 -9.35
C LYS A 28 0.48 -9.90 -8.52
N CYS A 29 -0.19 -9.77 -7.36
CA CYS A 29 -0.47 -10.90 -6.49
C CYS A 29 -1.71 -11.70 -6.92
N ARG A 30 -2.60 -11.09 -7.72
CA ARG A 30 -3.87 -11.67 -8.18
C ARG A 30 -4.80 -12.04 -7.03
N TYR A 31 -4.67 -11.36 -5.89
CA TYR A 31 -5.53 -11.51 -4.72
C TYR A 31 -6.42 -10.27 -4.53
N GLN A 32 -7.53 -10.49 -3.83
CA GLN A 32 -8.48 -9.50 -3.37
C GLN A 32 -8.34 -9.26 -1.88
N TYR A 33 -8.67 -8.05 -1.47
CA TYR A 33 -8.65 -7.58 -0.10
C TYR A 33 -9.90 -6.75 0.15
N GLU A 34 -10.48 -6.88 1.33
CA GLU A 34 -11.49 -5.94 1.81
C GLU A 34 -10.78 -4.83 2.56
N LEU A 35 -11.03 -3.59 2.17
CA LEU A 35 -10.48 -2.41 2.79
C LEU A 35 -11.59 -1.77 3.62
N VAL A 36 -11.34 -1.62 4.91
CA VAL A 36 -12.23 -0.92 5.84
C VAL A 36 -11.56 0.37 6.27
N SER A 37 -12.11 1.49 5.79
CA SER A 37 -11.62 2.85 6.01
C SER A 37 -12.54 3.57 6.99
N GLY A 38 -11.97 4.24 7.98
CA GLY A 38 -12.74 4.96 8.98
C GLY A 38 -11.89 5.49 10.13
N ASP A 39 -12.55 6.05 11.12
CA ASP A 39 -11.90 6.66 12.27
C ASP A 39 -11.88 5.67 13.44
N ILE A 40 -10.78 5.62 14.18
CA ILE A 40 -10.66 4.78 15.37
C ILE A 40 -11.47 5.40 16.51
N VAL A 41 -12.45 4.65 17.02
CA VAL A 41 -13.32 5.09 18.12
C VAL A 41 -12.79 4.63 19.47
N SER A 42 -12.23 3.42 19.53
CA SER A 42 -11.69 2.86 20.76
C SER A 42 -10.58 1.86 20.46
N ILE A 43 -9.62 1.77 21.38
CA ILE A 43 -8.50 0.82 21.31
C ILE A 43 -8.38 0.09 22.64
N ASP A 44 -8.51 -1.24 22.61
CA ASP A 44 -8.14 -2.12 23.73
C ASP A 44 -6.83 -2.82 23.40
N SER A 45 -5.85 -2.77 24.30
CA SER A 45 -4.53 -3.39 24.11
C SER A 45 -4.13 -4.20 25.32
N GLU A 46 -3.77 -5.46 25.09
CA GLU A 46 -3.23 -6.38 26.08
C GLU A 46 -1.79 -6.71 25.69
N GLU A 47 -0.82 -6.36 26.53
CA GLU A 47 0.56 -6.84 26.35
C GLU A 47 0.59 -8.34 26.61
N ILE A 48 1.17 -9.10 25.69
CA ILE A 48 1.29 -10.54 25.84
C ILE A 48 2.52 -10.78 26.72
N SER A 49 2.32 -10.83 28.04
CA SER A 49 3.35 -11.32 28.95
C SER A 49 3.55 -12.81 28.71
N MET A 50 4.51 -13.21 27.88
CA MET A 50 4.83 -14.63 27.75
C MET A 50 5.80 -15.07 28.84
N ASP A 51 5.34 -15.98 29.70
CA ASP A 51 6.19 -17.07 30.18
C ASP A 51 6.43 -18.02 29.00
N ILE A 52 7.40 -17.68 28.14
CA ILE A 52 7.77 -18.50 26.98
C ILE A 52 8.32 -19.83 27.50
N SER A 53 7.71 -20.94 27.09
CA SER A 53 8.17 -22.27 27.49
C SER A 53 9.62 -22.50 27.05
N ALA A 54 10.41 -23.24 27.84
CA ALA A 54 11.81 -23.54 27.51
C ALA A 54 11.96 -24.23 26.13
N TRP A 55 10.91 -24.95 25.71
CA TRP A 55 10.87 -25.66 24.43
C TRP A 55 10.70 -24.72 23.23
N GLU A 56 9.85 -23.68 23.32
CA GLU A 56 9.71 -22.67 22.27
C GLU A 56 11.00 -21.86 22.09
N LYS A 57 11.75 -21.60 23.17
CA LYS A 57 13.09 -21.00 23.09
C LYS A 57 14.09 -21.91 22.36
N ALA A 58 14.03 -23.22 22.61
CA ALA A 58 14.88 -24.20 21.92
C ALA A 58 14.53 -24.36 20.43
N LEU A 59 13.24 -24.37 20.09
CA LEU A 59 12.78 -24.42 18.68
C LEU A 59 13.16 -23.17 17.88
N ARG A 60 13.25 -22.00 18.55
CA ARG A 60 13.81 -20.76 17.96
C ARG A 60 15.30 -20.87 17.71
N PHE A 61 16.07 -21.41 18.65
CA PHE A 61 17.52 -21.62 18.48
C PHE A 61 17.82 -22.50 17.28
N LEU A 62 16.96 -23.49 17.02
CA LEU A 62 17.07 -24.40 15.87
C LEU A 62 16.50 -23.83 14.56
N GLN A 63 15.97 -22.60 14.54
CA GLN A 63 15.32 -21.96 13.38
C GLN A 63 14.13 -22.74 12.77
N ILE A 64 13.54 -23.68 13.53
CA ILE A 64 12.48 -24.56 13.03
C ILE A 64 11.13 -23.83 13.00
N MET A 65 10.87 -22.97 13.99
CA MET A 65 9.70 -22.07 13.98
C MET A 65 10.11 -20.67 13.50
N LYS A 66 9.70 -20.30 12.28
CA LYS A 66 9.80 -18.95 11.72
C LYS A 66 8.57 -18.07 11.98
N GLU A 67 7.69 -18.47 12.89
CA GLU A 67 6.49 -17.68 13.19
C GLU A 67 6.86 -16.46 14.05
N ASN A 68 6.44 -15.29 13.60
CA ASN A 68 6.66 -14.04 14.33
C ASN A 68 5.82 -14.10 15.61
N ILE A 69 6.47 -14.16 16.78
CA ILE A 69 5.75 -14.14 18.05
C ILE A 69 5.19 -12.73 18.28
N PRO A 70 3.89 -12.61 18.57
CA PRO A 70 3.28 -11.33 18.87
C PRO A 70 3.74 -10.80 20.24
N ALA A 71 3.97 -9.49 20.33
CA ALA A 71 4.30 -8.79 21.57
C ALA A 71 3.05 -8.24 22.27
N ALA A 72 2.08 -7.76 21.51
CA ALA A 72 0.83 -7.23 22.02
C ALA A 72 -0.36 -7.68 21.18
N LEU A 73 -1.50 -7.82 21.84
CA LEU A 73 -2.80 -8.07 21.24
C LEU A 73 -3.60 -6.78 21.29
N HIS A 74 -4.16 -6.38 20.16
CA HIS A 74 -4.97 -5.18 20.03
C HIS A 74 -6.35 -5.53 19.51
N SER A 75 -7.35 -4.83 20.03
CA SER A 75 -8.74 -4.85 19.57
C SER A 75 -9.16 -3.41 19.32
N ILE A 76 -9.25 -3.03 18.06
CA ILE A 76 -9.60 -1.66 17.67
C ILE A 76 -10.99 -1.63 17.06
N VAL A 77 -11.74 -0.57 17.35
CA VAL A 77 -13.05 -0.32 16.74
C VAL A 77 -12.91 0.80 15.72
N VAL A 78 -13.13 0.46 14.44
CA VAL A 78 -13.12 1.41 13.34
C VAL A 78 -14.57 1.75 12.99
N ARG A 79 -14.90 3.04 12.99
CA ARG A 79 -16.19 3.55 12.52
C ARG A 79 -16.05 4.09 11.11
N THR A 80 -16.76 3.47 10.17
CA THR A 80 -16.82 3.93 8.79
C THR A 80 -17.65 5.22 8.69
N PRO A 81 -17.49 6.01 7.62
CA PRO A 81 -18.28 7.23 7.39
C PRO A 81 -19.80 6.99 7.34
N SER A 82 -20.22 5.77 6.94
CA SER A 82 -21.62 5.34 6.97
C SER A 82 -22.19 5.10 8.38
N GLY A 83 -21.38 5.23 9.43
CA GLY A 83 -21.77 5.02 10.82
C GLY A 83 -21.61 3.58 11.32
N THR A 84 -21.18 2.64 10.46
CA THR A 84 -20.94 1.25 10.85
C THR A 84 -19.65 1.14 11.65
N ALA A 85 -19.73 0.59 12.86
CA ALA A 85 -18.55 0.28 13.67
C ALA A 85 -18.20 -1.21 13.54
N ARG A 86 -16.94 -1.52 13.21
CA ARG A 86 -16.41 -2.89 13.15
C ARG A 86 -15.22 -3.03 14.10
N THR A 87 -15.21 -4.12 14.86
CA THR A 87 -14.11 -4.47 15.75
C THR A 87 -13.13 -5.38 15.04
N HIS A 88 -11.85 -5.02 15.06
CA HIS A 88 -10.77 -5.79 14.45
C HIS A 88 -9.77 -6.21 15.52
N LYS A 89 -9.54 -7.52 15.62
CA LYS A 89 -8.58 -8.11 16.55
C LYS A 89 -7.35 -8.59 15.80
N PHE A 90 -6.19 -8.14 16.24
CA PHE A 90 -4.91 -8.50 15.63
C PHE A 90 -3.79 -8.36 16.64
N ALA A 91 -2.65 -8.94 16.31
CA ALA A 91 -1.45 -8.82 17.11
C ALA A 91 -0.34 -8.05 16.36
N THR A 92 0.60 -7.51 17.11
CA THR A 92 1.73 -6.70 16.60
C THR A 92 3.05 -7.28 17.09
N LYS A 93 4.14 -6.99 16.37
CA LYS A 93 5.50 -7.42 16.76
C LYS A 93 6.07 -6.59 17.91
N THR A 94 5.56 -5.39 18.09
CA THR A 94 6.01 -4.41 19.09
C THR A 94 4.80 -4.01 19.94
N VAL A 95 5.03 -3.52 21.16
CA VAL A 95 3.96 -3.03 22.05
C VAL A 95 3.33 -1.73 21.51
N GLU A 96 4.00 -1.08 20.55
CA GLU A 96 3.55 0.18 19.96
C GLU A 96 2.25 0.02 19.16
N LEU A 97 1.31 0.92 19.45
CA LEU A 97 0.07 1.02 18.72
C LEU A 97 0.32 1.59 17.32
N PRO A 98 -0.22 0.96 16.26
CA PRO A 98 -0.02 1.42 14.88
C PRO A 98 -0.81 2.70 14.55
N ALA A 99 -1.77 3.07 15.38
CA ALA A 99 -2.58 4.29 15.27
C ALA A 99 -3.23 4.64 16.62
N GLN A 100 -3.67 5.89 16.76
CA GLN A 100 -4.31 6.44 17.96
C GLN A 100 -5.83 6.62 17.77
N GLU A 101 -6.55 6.74 18.89
CA GLU A 101 -7.97 7.09 18.86
C GLU A 101 -8.20 8.44 18.17
N GLY A 102 -9.24 8.53 17.35
CA GLY A 102 -9.54 9.69 16.51
C GLY A 102 -8.75 9.76 15.20
N GLU A 103 -7.73 8.93 14.99
CA GLU A 103 -7.03 8.87 13.71
C GLU A 103 -7.82 8.07 12.67
N ARG A 104 -7.76 8.54 11.42
CA ARG A 104 -8.32 7.83 10.28
C ARG A 104 -7.36 6.75 9.80
N VAL A 105 -7.87 5.53 9.63
CA VAL A 105 -7.09 4.38 9.20
C VAL A 105 -7.80 3.59 8.11
N THR A 106 -7.04 2.84 7.33
CA THR A 106 -7.57 1.75 6.49
C THR A 106 -6.98 0.43 6.95
N ILE A 107 -7.84 -0.53 7.29
CA ILE A 107 -7.44 -1.91 7.58
C ILE A 107 -7.65 -2.73 6.32
N SER A 108 -6.58 -3.39 5.85
CA SER A 108 -6.67 -4.36 4.76
C SER A 108 -6.90 -5.75 5.34
N LEU A 109 -8.04 -6.33 5.02
CA LEU A 109 -8.49 -7.65 5.45
C LEU A 109 -8.33 -8.63 4.30
N ALA A 110 -8.18 -9.91 4.63
CA ALA A 110 -8.29 -10.98 3.66
C ALA A 110 -9.69 -10.99 3.01
N ALA A 111 -9.77 -11.31 1.72
CA ALA A 111 -11.03 -11.33 0.98
C ALA A 111 -12.15 -12.07 1.76
N PRO A 112 -13.34 -11.45 1.88
CA PRO A 112 -14.45 -12.01 2.64
C PRO A 112 -15.05 -13.21 1.91
N SER A 113 -15.74 -14.08 2.66
CA SER A 113 -16.23 -15.36 2.12
C SER A 113 -17.37 -15.21 1.11
N ASN A 114 -18.07 -14.06 1.12
CA ASN A 114 -19.13 -13.72 0.17
C ASN A 114 -18.58 -13.25 -1.19
N VAL A 115 -17.30 -12.87 -1.28
CA VAL A 115 -16.64 -12.51 -2.53
C VAL A 115 -15.93 -13.75 -3.08
N TYR A 116 -16.64 -14.44 -3.97
CA TYR A 116 -16.15 -15.67 -4.59
C TYR A 116 -16.50 -15.71 -6.07
N ARG A 117 -15.70 -16.44 -6.83
CA ARG A 117 -16.00 -16.82 -8.20
C ARG A 117 -16.59 -18.23 -8.21
N GLU A 118 -17.66 -18.41 -8.99
CA GLU A 118 -18.20 -19.73 -9.30
C GLU A 118 -17.41 -20.36 -10.45
N MET A 119 -16.80 -21.52 -10.20
CA MET A 119 -16.19 -22.39 -11.19
C MET A 119 -16.91 -23.74 -11.14
N GLY A 120 -18.07 -23.81 -11.82
CA GLY A 120 -18.96 -24.96 -11.71
C GLY A 120 -19.48 -25.12 -10.27
N PRO A 121 -19.36 -26.30 -9.63
CA PRO A 121 -19.82 -26.50 -8.25
C PRO A 121 -18.89 -25.89 -7.19
N LEU A 122 -17.71 -25.38 -7.57
CA LEU A 122 -16.72 -24.85 -6.64
C LEU A 122 -16.78 -23.33 -6.54
N ARG A 123 -16.78 -22.82 -5.31
CA ARG A 123 -16.65 -21.39 -5.00
C ARG A 123 -15.19 -21.08 -4.62
N LEU A 124 -14.52 -20.28 -5.43
CA LEU A 124 -13.12 -19.91 -5.25
C LEU A 124 -13.02 -18.42 -4.92
N SER A 125 -12.62 -18.10 -3.70
CA SER A 125 -12.28 -16.73 -3.30
C SER A 125 -10.85 -16.40 -3.73
N ALA A 126 -10.62 -15.21 -4.28
CA ALA A 126 -9.29 -14.78 -4.68
C ALA A 126 -8.42 -14.32 -3.49
N ARG A 127 -8.29 -15.17 -2.47
CA ARG A 127 -7.75 -14.82 -1.15
C ARG A 127 -6.25 -15.13 -1.04
N SER A 128 -5.54 -14.25 -0.35
CA SER A 128 -4.12 -14.45 0.01
C SER A 128 -3.93 -15.76 0.80
N PRO A 129 -2.89 -16.56 0.51
CA PRO A 129 -2.64 -17.82 1.20
C PRO A 129 -2.28 -17.60 2.67
N GLY A 130 -2.74 -18.49 3.55
CA GLY A 130 -2.41 -18.47 4.97
C GLY A 130 -3.34 -17.64 5.85
N PHE A 131 -4.25 -16.85 5.28
CA PHE A 131 -5.20 -16.01 6.03
C PHE A 131 -6.62 -16.57 6.01
N ASP A 132 -7.32 -16.42 7.13
CA ASP A 132 -8.74 -16.69 7.25
C ASP A 132 -9.55 -15.53 6.63
N PRO A 133 -10.81 -15.74 6.23
CA PRO A 133 -11.62 -14.66 5.64
C PRO A 133 -11.80 -13.53 6.67
N GLU A 134 -11.77 -12.28 6.21
CA GLU A 134 -11.92 -11.09 7.07
C GLU A 134 -10.82 -10.93 8.14
N GLU A 135 -9.72 -11.68 8.02
CA GLU A 135 -8.58 -11.55 8.93
C GLU A 135 -7.77 -10.28 8.61
N PRO A 136 -7.45 -9.42 9.60
CA PRO A 136 -6.61 -8.23 9.40
C PRO A 136 -5.18 -8.59 8.99
N ILE A 137 -4.69 -8.00 7.89
CA ILE A 137 -3.36 -8.26 7.34
C ILE A 137 -2.43 -7.07 7.54
N CYS A 138 -2.90 -5.86 7.26
CA CYS A 138 -2.14 -4.63 7.49
C CYS A 138 -3.06 -3.46 7.88
N LEU A 139 -2.50 -2.48 8.56
CA LEU A 139 -3.13 -1.21 8.88
C LEU A 139 -2.36 -0.07 8.22
N THR A 140 -3.05 0.82 7.54
CA THR A 140 -2.49 2.05 6.99
C THR A 140 -3.03 3.24 7.77
N ASN A 141 -2.15 4.02 8.39
CA ASN A 141 -2.49 5.23 9.12
C ASN A 141 -2.46 6.43 8.19
N HIS A 142 -3.58 7.16 8.09
CA HIS A 142 -3.71 8.26 7.14
C HIS A 142 -3.08 9.57 7.62
N THR A 143 -2.89 9.70 8.93
CA THR A 143 -2.25 10.86 9.57
C THR A 143 -0.74 10.76 9.44
N SER A 144 -0.16 9.62 9.80
CA SER A 144 1.30 9.42 9.82
C SER A 144 1.86 8.94 8.48
N GLY A 145 1.03 8.35 7.62
CA GLY A 145 1.48 7.71 6.39
C GLY A 145 2.04 6.29 6.59
N GLN A 146 2.08 5.80 7.83
CA GLN A 146 2.70 4.52 8.18
C GLN A 146 1.84 3.33 7.77
N VAL A 147 2.47 2.30 7.23
CA VAL A 147 1.85 1.00 6.96
C VAL A 147 2.43 -0.04 7.92
N SER A 148 1.57 -0.64 8.74
CA SER A 148 1.93 -1.59 9.79
C SER A 148 1.41 -2.98 9.44
N GLN A 149 2.30 -3.97 9.36
CA GLN A 149 1.91 -5.37 9.15
C GLN A 149 1.31 -5.94 10.43
N LEU A 150 0.15 -6.58 10.32
CA LEU A 150 -0.55 -7.19 11.43
C LEU A 150 -0.28 -8.71 11.45
N LEU A 151 -0.30 -9.26 12.66
CA LEU A 151 -0.19 -10.69 12.91
C LEU A 151 -1.54 -11.25 13.37
N ARG A 152 -1.74 -12.55 13.16
CA ARG A 152 -2.90 -13.27 13.67
C ARG A 152 -2.96 -13.15 15.18
N ALA A 153 -4.11 -12.73 15.70
CA ALA A 153 -4.38 -12.79 17.13
C ALA A 153 -4.38 -14.25 17.60
N PRO A 154 -3.65 -14.61 18.67
CA PRO A 154 -3.72 -15.95 19.24
C PRO A 154 -5.16 -16.26 19.64
N VAL A 155 -5.65 -17.43 19.26
CA VAL A 155 -7.00 -17.88 19.63
C VAL A 155 -7.04 -18.06 21.15
N LYS A 156 -7.91 -17.32 21.84
CA LYS A 156 -8.14 -17.44 23.28
C LYS A 156 -8.93 -18.72 23.57
N ASN A 157 -8.33 -19.88 23.27
CA ASN A 157 -8.86 -21.18 23.67
C ASN A 157 -8.27 -21.52 25.03
N GLY A 158 -9.13 -21.53 26.06
CA GLY A 158 -8.85 -22.10 27.38
C GLY A 158 -8.73 -23.62 27.35
N GLY A 159 -7.90 -24.14 26.45
CA GLY A 159 -7.64 -25.56 26.28
C GLY A 159 -6.42 -25.72 25.40
N SER A 160 -5.35 -26.23 26.00
CA SER A 160 -4.20 -26.92 25.39
C SER A 160 -3.95 -26.63 23.91
N PHE A 161 -2.78 -26.07 23.61
CA PHE A 161 -2.13 -26.15 22.30
C PHE A 161 -2.19 -27.60 21.77
N PHE A 162 -3.22 -27.93 21.02
CA PHE A 162 -3.22 -29.10 20.15
C PHE A 162 -2.42 -28.69 18.94
N LEU A 163 -1.10 -28.82 19.08
CA LEU A 163 -0.26 -29.29 17.99
C LEU A 163 -1.01 -30.47 17.36
N ASN A 164 -1.56 -30.26 16.17
CA ASN A 164 -2.11 -31.33 15.36
C ASN A 164 -0.93 -32.26 14.99
N PRO A 165 -0.80 -33.47 15.56
CA PRO A 165 0.39 -34.28 15.42
C PRO A 165 0.32 -35.18 14.16
N PHE A 166 -0.25 -34.68 13.06
CA PHE A 166 -0.35 -35.43 11.80
C PHE A 166 0.75 -35.12 10.79
N VAL A 167 1.77 -34.36 11.18
CA VAL A 167 3.02 -34.25 10.42
C VAL A 167 4.11 -34.89 11.27
N LEU A 168 4.27 -36.21 11.12
CA LEU A 168 5.50 -37.00 11.27
C LEU A 168 5.09 -38.46 11.46
N PHE A 169 5.14 -39.27 10.39
CA PHE A 169 5.61 -40.68 10.35
C PHE A 169 5.30 -41.28 8.97
N PRO A 170 6.30 -41.74 8.19
CA PRO A 170 6.05 -42.74 7.17
C PRO A 170 6.01 -44.11 7.88
N THR A 171 4.82 -44.71 7.99
CA THR A 171 4.70 -46.09 8.48
C THR A 171 5.17 -47.06 7.39
N LEU A 172 6.36 -47.63 7.61
CA LEU A 172 6.81 -48.88 6.99
C LEU A 172 5.84 -50.00 7.37
N ALA A 173 4.98 -50.42 6.44
CA ALA A 173 4.22 -51.66 6.55
C ALA A 173 5.07 -52.82 6.02
N LEU A 174 6.00 -53.31 6.85
CA LEU A 174 6.61 -54.63 6.63
C LEU A 174 5.71 -55.66 7.33
N LEU A 175 4.89 -56.35 6.54
CA LEU A 175 4.02 -57.42 7.01
C LEU A 175 4.87 -58.58 7.55
N ALA A 176 4.74 -58.84 8.84
CA ALA A 176 5.13 -60.08 9.47
C ALA A 176 3.97 -61.08 9.36
N THR A 177 4.09 -62.06 8.47
CA THR A 177 3.44 -63.37 8.64
C THR A 177 4.35 -64.45 8.06
N GLY A 178 4.99 -65.21 8.94
CA GLY A 178 5.65 -66.47 8.60
C GLY A 178 4.65 -67.63 8.69
N ASP A 179 4.54 -68.32 7.56
CA ASP A 179 4.55 -69.77 7.34
C ASP A 179 3.61 -70.74 8.10
N ALA A 180 2.83 -71.50 7.32
CA ALA A 180 2.64 -72.95 7.44
C ALA A 180 1.84 -73.51 6.24
N ALA A 181 2.54 -74.29 5.40
CA ALA A 181 2.17 -75.58 4.77
C ALA A 181 0.70 -75.83 4.30
N SER A 182 0.37 -76.51 3.19
CA SER A 182 1.04 -77.10 2.02
C SER A 182 -0.07 -77.70 1.14
N VAL A 183 0.28 -78.11 -0.10
CA VAL A 183 -0.44 -79.07 -0.97
C VAL A 183 -1.42 -78.51 -2.04
N ILE A 184 -0.86 -78.35 -3.25
CA ILE A 184 -1.27 -78.92 -4.56
C ILE A 184 -2.77 -78.84 -4.93
N ILE A 185 -3.09 -78.13 -6.03
CA ILE A 185 -3.83 -78.60 -7.22
C ILE A 185 -3.88 -77.49 -8.32
N ASP A 186 -3.36 -77.84 -9.51
CA ASP A 186 -3.73 -77.47 -10.90
C ASP A 186 -3.49 -76.04 -11.48
N PRO A 187 -2.63 -75.89 -12.53
CA PRO A 187 -2.37 -74.62 -13.22
C PRO A 187 -3.20 -74.40 -14.52
N SER A 188 -4.42 -74.93 -14.66
CA SER A 188 -5.14 -74.90 -15.96
C SER A 188 -6.57 -74.34 -15.98
N LEU A 189 -6.90 -73.33 -15.15
CA LEU A 189 -8.19 -72.62 -15.28
C LEU A 189 -8.13 -71.13 -14.87
N PRO A 190 -8.45 -70.19 -15.77
CA PRO A 190 -8.62 -68.78 -15.41
C PRO A 190 -10.02 -68.58 -14.83
N ARG A 191 -10.19 -68.78 -13.52
CA ARG A 191 -11.39 -68.37 -12.80
C ARG A 191 -11.12 -67.09 -12.01
N LEU A 192 -11.73 -66.02 -12.53
CA LEU A 192 -12.04 -64.73 -11.92
C LEU A 192 -11.99 -64.75 -10.38
N ILE A 193 -10.89 -64.28 -9.82
CA ILE A 193 -10.89 -63.76 -8.45
C ILE A 193 -11.29 -62.30 -8.57
N SER A 194 -12.57 -62.06 -8.30
CA SER A 194 -13.11 -60.75 -7.99
C SER A 194 -12.37 -60.20 -6.77
N VAL A 195 -11.28 -59.45 -7.01
CA VAL A 195 -10.79 -58.48 -6.05
C VAL A 195 -11.93 -57.48 -5.90
N ALA A 196 -12.67 -57.59 -4.80
CA ALA A 196 -13.55 -56.52 -4.36
C ALA A 196 -12.66 -55.33 -4.02
N ALA A 197 -12.34 -54.53 -5.04
CA ALA A 197 -11.92 -53.17 -4.87
C ALA A 197 -13.11 -52.48 -4.20
N VAL A 198 -13.04 -52.36 -2.87
CA VAL A 198 -13.89 -51.44 -2.14
C VAL A 198 -13.54 -50.07 -2.69
N ALA A 199 -14.34 -49.61 -3.64
CA ALA A 199 -14.33 -48.24 -4.13
C ALA A 199 -14.87 -47.37 -3.00
N SER A 200 -14.03 -47.15 -1.99
CA SER A 200 -14.18 -46.01 -1.10
C SER A 200 -13.99 -44.79 -1.99
N LEU A 201 -15.10 -44.15 -2.37
CA LEU A 201 -15.11 -42.78 -2.90
C LEU A 201 -14.60 -41.84 -1.80
N ALA A 202 -13.30 -41.87 -1.55
CA ALA A 202 -12.57 -40.86 -0.82
C ALA A 202 -12.12 -39.80 -1.81
N VAL A 203 -13.09 -39.13 -2.45
CA VAL A 203 -12.82 -37.90 -3.19
C VAL A 203 -12.61 -36.81 -2.14
N GLY A 204 -11.37 -36.39 -2.00
CA GLY A 204 -11.02 -35.11 -1.40
C GLY A 204 -10.27 -35.25 -0.08
N THR A 205 -8.94 -35.21 -0.14
CA THR A 205 -8.12 -34.49 0.86
C THR A 205 -6.66 -34.29 0.43
N THR A 206 -6.15 -34.91 -0.65
CA THR A 206 -4.70 -34.92 -0.94
C THR A 206 -4.26 -34.19 -2.22
N MET A 207 -4.90 -33.08 -2.60
CA MET A 207 -4.41 -32.16 -3.65
C MET A 207 -4.14 -30.73 -3.11
N ASN A 208 -3.69 -30.60 -1.86
CA ASN A 208 -3.89 -29.37 -1.09
C ASN A 208 -2.75 -28.33 -1.03
N HIS A 209 -1.58 -28.56 -1.66
CA HIS A 209 -0.44 -27.62 -1.49
C HIS A 209 0.06 -26.90 -2.74
N VAL A 210 -0.15 -27.44 -3.95
CA VAL A 210 0.43 -26.84 -5.17
C VAL A 210 -0.63 -26.30 -6.15
N LEU A 211 -1.79 -26.95 -6.27
CA LEU A 211 -2.80 -26.57 -7.29
C LEU A 211 -3.85 -25.56 -6.77
N LEU A 212 -4.29 -25.68 -5.52
CA LEU A 212 -5.30 -24.77 -4.95
C LEU A 212 -4.86 -23.31 -4.79
N PRO A 213 -3.58 -22.96 -4.52
CA PRO A 213 -3.18 -21.56 -4.45
C PRO A 213 -3.29 -20.85 -5.80
N GLU A 214 -2.95 -21.53 -6.91
CA GLU A 214 -3.04 -20.97 -8.26
C GLU A 214 -4.50 -20.80 -8.73
N LEU A 215 -5.40 -21.68 -8.27
CA LEU A 215 -6.84 -21.58 -8.55
C LEU A 215 -7.52 -20.45 -7.76
N ARG A 216 -6.93 -20.02 -6.63
CA ARG A 216 -7.38 -18.85 -5.86
C ARG A 216 -6.86 -17.51 -6.42
N LYS A 217 -6.33 -17.47 -7.64
CA LYS A 217 -5.88 -16.20 -8.26
C LYS A 217 -6.92 -15.66 -9.23
N LEU A 218 -7.06 -14.33 -9.26
CA LEU A 218 -7.91 -13.62 -10.22
C LEU A 218 -7.56 -13.96 -11.68
N PRO A 219 -8.53 -14.22 -12.58
CA PRO A 219 -8.23 -14.52 -13.99
C PRO A 219 -7.47 -13.41 -14.72
N ARG A 220 -6.75 -13.75 -15.78
CA ARG A 220 -5.87 -12.79 -16.49
C ARG A 220 -6.61 -11.56 -17.02
N ARG A 221 -7.79 -11.73 -17.62
CA ARG A 221 -8.58 -10.61 -18.17
C ARG A 221 -8.98 -9.56 -17.12
N THR A 222 -9.30 -9.98 -15.89
CA THR A 222 -9.59 -9.03 -14.79
C THR A 222 -8.31 -8.40 -14.25
N VAL A 223 -7.19 -9.11 -14.32
CA VAL A 223 -5.88 -8.61 -13.87
C VAL A 223 -5.39 -7.46 -14.77
N ASP A 224 -5.67 -7.48 -16.06
CA ASP A 224 -5.25 -6.42 -17.00
C ASP A 224 -5.93 -5.07 -16.67
N VAL A 225 -7.24 -5.08 -16.39
CA VAL A 225 -7.98 -3.87 -15.95
C VAL A 225 -7.47 -3.37 -14.60
N VAL A 226 -7.22 -4.29 -13.66
CA VAL A 226 -6.65 -3.94 -12.35
C VAL A 226 -5.23 -3.37 -12.52
N ALA A 227 -4.43 -3.89 -13.45
CA ALA A 227 -3.07 -3.39 -13.71
C ALA A 227 -3.09 -1.94 -14.19
N LEU A 228 -4.03 -1.59 -15.08
CA LEU A 228 -4.22 -0.22 -15.54
C LEU A 228 -4.60 0.72 -14.39
N LYS A 229 -5.55 0.34 -13.53
CA LYS A 229 -5.89 1.13 -12.33
C LYS A 229 -4.68 1.31 -11.41
N GLN A 230 -3.88 0.26 -11.23
CA GLN A 230 -2.65 0.34 -10.42
C GLN A 230 -1.56 1.23 -11.05
N GLN A 231 -1.49 1.31 -12.38
CA GLN A 231 -0.62 2.26 -13.07
C GLN A 231 -1.08 3.70 -12.81
N LEU A 232 -2.37 3.98 -12.96
CA LEU A 232 -2.93 5.30 -12.62
C LEU A 232 -2.66 5.67 -11.15
N LEU A 233 -2.84 4.74 -10.22
CA LEU A 233 -2.51 4.94 -8.81
C LEU A 233 -1.02 5.25 -8.57
N SER A 234 -0.12 4.67 -9.37
CA SER A 234 1.31 4.98 -9.29
C SER A 234 1.63 6.39 -9.78
N GLN A 235 0.94 6.85 -10.83
CA GLN A 235 1.02 8.22 -11.31
C GLN A 235 0.44 9.19 -10.27
N TYR A 236 -0.68 8.84 -9.64
CA TYR A 236 -1.26 9.62 -8.55
C TYR A 236 -0.28 9.79 -7.36
N ASP A 237 0.44 8.74 -6.95
CA ASP A 237 1.46 8.81 -5.88
C ASP A 237 2.57 9.83 -6.22
N LEU A 238 3.02 9.83 -7.49
CA LEU A 238 4.00 10.78 -8.00
C LEU A 238 3.47 12.22 -7.93
N LEU A 239 2.25 12.45 -8.41
CA LEU A 239 1.62 13.78 -8.38
C LEU A 239 1.44 14.31 -6.97
N GLN A 240 0.97 13.47 -6.03
CA GLN A 240 0.81 13.85 -4.63
C GLN A 240 2.15 14.21 -3.97
N THR A 241 3.20 13.46 -4.29
CA THR A 241 4.55 13.77 -3.82
C THR A 241 5.00 15.13 -4.36
N ARG A 242 4.78 15.39 -5.67
CA ARG A 242 5.18 16.67 -6.28
C ARG A 242 4.39 17.86 -5.72
N ILE A 243 3.08 17.72 -5.53
CA ILE A 243 2.24 18.73 -4.88
C ILE A 243 2.75 19.04 -3.46
N LYS A 244 3.13 18.01 -2.70
CA LYS A 244 3.68 18.18 -1.35
C LYS A 244 4.98 18.98 -1.37
N ASP A 245 5.90 18.67 -2.29
CA ASP A 245 7.16 19.39 -2.43
C ASP A 245 6.94 20.85 -2.82
N LEU A 246 6.07 21.11 -3.81
CA LEU A 246 5.69 22.46 -4.23
C LEU A 246 5.06 23.26 -3.08
N ARG A 247 4.17 22.63 -2.30
CA ARG A 247 3.55 23.26 -1.12
C ARG A 247 4.60 23.64 -0.07
N GLN A 248 5.54 22.75 0.24
CA GLN A 248 6.61 23.04 1.20
C GLN A 248 7.52 24.18 0.71
N ALA A 249 7.79 24.23 -0.59
CA ALA A 249 8.57 25.29 -1.19
C ALA A 249 7.81 26.63 -1.16
N ALA A 250 6.51 26.62 -1.47
CA ALA A 250 5.64 27.79 -1.40
C ALA A 250 5.53 28.33 0.04
N GLU A 251 5.42 27.46 1.05
CA GLU A 251 5.40 27.88 2.45
C GLU A 251 6.66 28.68 2.83
N LYS A 252 7.84 28.22 2.41
CA LYS A 252 9.11 28.95 2.63
C LYS A 252 9.11 30.32 1.95
N GLU A 253 8.58 30.41 0.73
CA GLU A 253 8.48 31.68 0.01
C GLU A 253 7.49 32.66 0.64
N VAL A 254 6.35 32.18 1.14
CA VAL A 254 5.41 33.01 1.92
C VAL A 254 6.09 33.57 3.17
N TRP A 255 6.88 32.76 3.88
CA TRP A 255 7.67 33.24 5.02
C TRP A 255 8.70 34.30 4.63
N MET A 256 9.42 34.10 3.52
CA MET A 256 10.38 35.10 3.00
C MET A 256 9.67 36.39 2.59
N LEU A 257 8.52 36.29 1.92
CA LEU A 257 7.70 37.43 1.50
C LEU A 257 7.25 38.25 2.70
N ALA A 258 6.71 37.61 3.73
CA ALA A 258 6.31 38.27 4.98
C ALA A 258 7.49 39.02 5.61
N ARG A 259 8.69 38.42 5.59
CA ARG A 259 9.92 39.06 6.10
C ARG A 259 10.34 40.27 5.25
N MET A 260 10.20 40.20 3.93
CA MET A 260 10.50 41.32 3.03
C MET A 260 9.51 42.47 3.23
N CYS A 261 8.21 42.20 3.35
CA CYS A 261 7.19 43.20 3.67
C CYS A 261 7.49 43.89 5.01
N GLN A 262 7.90 43.12 6.04
CA GLN A 262 8.29 43.70 7.32
C GLN A 262 9.53 44.61 7.18
N LEU A 263 10.51 44.21 6.39
CA LEU A 263 11.73 45.01 6.15
C LEU A 263 11.40 46.31 5.41
N GLU A 264 10.53 46.25 4.42
CA GLU A 264 10.09 47.42 3.67
C GLU A 264 9.36 48.42 4.57
N ASN A 265 8.43 47.95 5.42
CA ASN A 265 7.75 48.81 6.39
C ASN A 265 8.74 49.52 7.32
N LYS A 266 9.80 48.84 7.75
CA LYS A 266 10.88 49.45 8.54
C LYS A 266 11.68 50.49 7.75
N ILE A 267 11.98 50.22 6.48
CA ILE A 267 12.70 51.17 5.61
C ILE A 267 11.85 52.43 5.40
N VAL A 268 10.56 52.27 5.10
CA VAL A 268 9.62 53.38 4.92
C VAL A 268 9.51 54.23 6.19
N ALA A 269 9.45 53.59 7.37
CA ALA A 269 9.37 54.29 8.66
C ALA A 269 10.61 55.14 8.99
N VAL A 270 11.79 54.78 8.50
CA VAL A 270 13.05 55.51 8.75
C VAL A 270 13.24 56.70 7.80
N GLY A 271 12.55 56.73 6.66
CA GLY A 271 12.56 57.84 5.70
C GLY A 271 13.45 57.62 4.47
N GLU A 272 13.06 58.26 3.37
CA GLU A 272 13.46 57.97 1.98
C GLU A 272 14.90 58.36 1.55
N PRO A 273 15.52 59.47 2.02
CA PRO A 273 16.75 59.97 1.37
C PRO A 273 17.98 59.07 1.58
N CYS A 274 18.03 58.28 2.66
CA CYS A 274 19.17 57.40 2.95
C CYS A 274 18.99 55.95 2.46
N TYR A 275 17.77 55.53 2.09
CA TYR A 275 17.47 54.12 1.80
C TYR A 275 16.79 53.84 0.44
N ARG A 276 16.60 54.84 -0.43
CA ARG A 276 15.97 54.68 -1.76
C ARG A 276 16.49 53.47 -2.55
N ALA A 277 17.81 53.30 -2.66
CA ALA A 277 18.40 52.17 -3.39
C ALA A 277 18.07 50.81 -2.74
N ARG A 278 17.97 50.75 -1.41
CA ARG A 278 17.60 49.55 -0.67
C ARG A 278 16.11 49.24 -0.81
N GLN A 279 15.26 50.27 -0.79
CA GLN A 279 13.83 50.13 -1.02
C GLN A 279 13.54 49.53 -2.40
N GLY A 280 14.20 50.04 -3.46
CA GLY A 280 14.08 49.48 -4.81
C GLY A 280 14.53 48.01 -4.92
N ARG A 281 15.55 47.59 -4.16
CA ARG A 281 15.95 46.17 -4.10
C ARG A 281 14.91 45.31 -3.38
N VAL A 282 14.42 45.75 -2.22
CA VAL A 282 13.41 45.02 -1.45
C VAL A 282 12.13 44.86 -2.26
N LYS A 283 11.69 45.91 -2.96
CA LYS A 283 10.52 45.86 -3.84
C LYS A 283 10.67 44.83 -4.96
N ARG A 284 11.82 44.80 -5.65
CA ARG A 284 12.10 43.80 -6.70
C ARG A 284 12.09 42.37 -6.17
N VAL A 285 12.69 42.14 -5.00
CA VAL A 285 12.67 40.81 -4.36
C VAL A 285 11.24 40.40 -4.00
N ARG A 286 10.42 41.33 -3.50
CA ARG A 286 9.02 41.08 -3.17
C ARG A 286 8.20 40.69 -4.41
N GLU A 287 8.30 41.48 -5.48
CA GLU A 287 7.63 41.21 -6.76
C GLU A 287 8.09 39.86 -7.36
N SER A 288 9.38 39.53 -7.26
CA SER A 288 9.91 38.23 -7.71
C SER A 288 9.35 37.06 -6.89
N LEU A 289 9.28 37.19 -5.55
CA LEU A 289 8.68 36.19 -4.68
C LEU A 289 7.17 36.01 -4.94
N GLU A 290 6.44 37.10 -5.16
CA GLU A 290 5.01 37.08 -5.52
C GLU A 290 4.78 36.32 -6.83
N ASN A 291 5.57 36.63 -7.87
CA ASN A 291 5.47 35.95 -9.17
C ASN A 291 5.83 34.45 -9.06
N SER A 292 6.89 34.11 -8.31
CA SER A 292 7.26 32.70 -8.06
C SER A 292 6.15 31.94 -7.33
N LEU A 293 5.55 32.56 -6.32
CA LEU A 293 4.45 31.96 -5.57
C LEU A 293 3.22 31.71 -6.45
N LEU A 294 2.85 32.67 -7.30
CA LEU A 294 1.74 32.52 -8.25
C LEU A 294 1.97 31.34 -9.18
N ALA A 295 3.14 31.26 -9.82
CA ALA A 295 3.48 30.15 -10.72
C ALA A 295 3.41 28.78 -10.01
N ARG A 296 3.88 28.70 -8.76
CA ARG A 296 3.78 27.45 -7.97
C ARG A 296 2.36 27.07 -7.62
N ILE A 297 1.51 28.04 -7.28
CA ILE A 297 0.09 27.78 -7.01
C ILE A 297 -0.60 27.26 -8.28
N GLU A 298 -0.28 27.81 -9.45
CA GLU A 298 -0.79 27.34 -10.75
C GLU A 298 -0.34 25.90 -11.06
N LEU A 299 0.93 25.56 -10.80
CA LEU A 299 1.42 24.18 -10.93
C LEU A 299 0.71 23.22 -9.97
N ILE A 300 0.53 23.61 -8.70
CA ILE A 300 -0.20 22.81 -7.71
C ILE A 300 -1.64 22.57 -8.16
N ASP A 301 -2.34 23.60 -8.64
CA ASP A 301 -3.71 23.50 -9.15
C ASP A 301 -3.79 22.55 -10.36
N SER A 302 -2.83 22.66 -11.28
CA SER A 302 -2.76 21.80 -12.47
C SER A 302 -2.52 20.33 -12.11
N TYR A 303 -1.60 20.04 -11.19
CA TYR A 303 -1.38 18.68 -10.69
C TYR A 303 -2.56 18.14 -9.89
N ALA A 304 -3.27 18.99 -9.13
CA ALA A 304 -4.45 18.59 -8.38
C ALA A 304 -5.63 18.23 -9.31
N LYS A 305 -5.78 18.94 -10.43
CA LYS A 305 -6.77 18.61 -11.47
C LYS A 305 -6.54 17.24 -12.08
N ILE A 306 -5.28 16.91 -12.44
CA ILE A 306 -4.96 15.56 -12.96
C ILE A 306 -5.15 14.50 -11.87
N SER A 307 -4.74 14.80 -10.63
CA SER A 307 -4.98 13.89 -9.50
C SER A 307 -6.46 13.55 -9.34
N SER A 308 -7.35 14.55 -9.48
CA SER A 308 -8.80 14.36 -9.45
C SER A 308 -9.31 13.53 -10.63
N MET A 309 -8.75 13.71 -11.83
CA MET A 309 -9.07 12.90 -13.02
C MET A 309 -8.71 11.42 -12.80
N ILE A 310 -7.55 11.15 -12.19
CA ILE A 310 -7.13 9.79 -11.83
C ILE A 310 -8.07 9.19 -10.78
N GLU A 311 -8.44 9.94 -9.75
CA GLU A 311 -9.38 9.48 -8.71
C GLU A 311 -10.69 9.00 -9.33
N ILE A 312 -11.27 9.82 -10.21
CA ILE A 312 -12.49 9.48 -10.93
C ILE A 312 -12.30 8.17 -11.73
N GLU A 313 -11.24 8.05 -12.52
CA GLU A 313 -11.01 6.86 -13.36
C GLU A 313 -10.78 5.58 -12.52
N VAL A 314 -10.12 5.70 -11.36
CA VAL A 314 -9.89 4.57 -10.46
C VAL A 314 -11.18 4.14 -9.74
N GLU A 315 -12.03 5.10 -9.37
CA GLU A 315 -13.30 4.87 -8.68
C GLU A 315 -14.42 4.41 -9.61
N MET A 316 -14.38 4.79 -10.89
CA MET A 316 -15.37 4.34 -11.86
C MET A 316 -15.39 2.81 -11.92
N ASP A 317 -16.59 2.24 -11.75
CA ASP A 317 -16.82 0.80 -11.84
C ASP A 317 -16.43 0.29 -13.23
N SER A 318 -15.84 -0.90 -13.28
CA SER A 318 -15.19 -1.48 -14.47
C SER A 318 -16.13 -1.85 -15.63
N ASP A 319 -17.37 -1.34 -15.62
CA ASP A 319 -18.37 -1.54 -16.68
C ASP A 319 -18.14 -0.60 -17.87
N VAL A 320 -17.23 0.36 -17.74
CA VAL A 320 -16.65 1.11 -18.85
C VAL A 320 -15.89 0.14 -19.76
N LEU A 321 -16.04 0.30 -21.09
CA LEU A 321 -15.34 -0.54 -22.05
C LEU A 321 -13.84 -0.46 -21.77
N ALA A 322 -13.16 -1.60 -21.62
CA ALA A 322 -11.72 -1.63 -21.31
C ALA A 322 -10.87 -0.79 -22.28
N ALA A 323 -11.35 -0.53 -23.51
CA ALA A 323 -10.71 0.35 -24.47
C ALA A 323 -10.80 1.85 -24.09
N GLU A 324 -11.93 2.29 -23.52
CA GLU A 324 -12.11 3.68 -23.06
C GLU A 324 -11.20 3.96 -21.86
N ALA A 325 -11.12 3.03 -20.91
CA ALA A 325 -10.21 3.14 -19.76
C ALA A 325 -8.72 3.21 -20.20
N VAL A 326 -8.34 2.47 -21.25
CA VAL A 326 -6.99 2.55 -21.85
C VAL A 326 -6.74 3.93 -22.47
N SER A 327 -7.68 4.40 -23.30
CA SER A 327 -7.56 5.70 -23.95
C SER A 327 -7.50 6.86 -22.94
N ASN A 328 -8.29 6.79 -21.88
CA ASN A 328 -8.28 7.79 -20.80
C ASN A 328 -6.94 7.77 -20.05
N ALA A 329 -6.43 6.57 -19.72
CA ALA A 329 -5.15 6.44 -19.05
C ALA A 329 -3.98 6.96 -19.88
N GLU A 330 -3.99 6.73 -21.20
CA GLU A 330 -3.02 7.30 -22.13
C GLU A 330 -3.10 8.83 -22.17
N SER A 331 -4.31 9.40 -22.26
CA SER A 331 -4.49 10.86 -22.23
C SER A 331 -4.04 11.48 -20.90
N ILE A 332 -4.32 10.83 -19.77
CA ILE A 332 -3.82 11.26 -18.46
C ILE A 332 -2.28 11.25 -18.44
N ALA A 333 -1.67 10.19 -18.95
CA ALA A 333 -0.21 10.08 -19.00
C ALA A 333 0.42 11.18 -19.86
N GLU A 334 -0.19 11.52 -20.99
CA GLU A 334 0.23 12.64 -21.84
C GLU A 334 0.13 13.98 -21.11
N GLN A 335 -0.98 14.24 -20.40
CA GLN A 335 -1.14 15.48 -19.62
C GLN A 335 -0.10 15.60 -18.50
N ILE A 336 0.21 14.50 -17.80
CA ILE A 336 1.27 14.48 -16.78
C ILE A 336 2.61 14.84 -17.41
N GLN A 337 2.94 14.22 -18.54
CA GLN A 337 4.20 14.45 -19.22
C GLN A 337 4.33 15.92 -19.67
N GLN A 338 3.26 16.51 -20.23
CA GLN A 338 3.25 17.91 -20.65
C GLN A 338 3.50 18.87 -19.48
N ILE A 339 2.84 18.68 -18.33
CA ILE A 339 3.03 19.56 -17.18
C ILE A 339 4.44 19.40 -16.59
N MET A 340 4.94 18.17 -16.49
CA MET A 340 6.32 17.93 -16.01
C MET A 340 7.37 18.56 -16.94
N GLU A 341 7.13 18.56 -18.25
CA GLU A 341 8.00 19.26 -19.21
C GLU A 341 7.97 20.77 -19.03
N ILE A 342 6.78 21.36 -18.82
CA ILE A 342 6.63 22.79 -18.54
C ILE A 342 7.38 23.14 -17.25
N GLU A 343 7.18 22.39 -16.17
CA GLU A 343 7.87 22.63 -14.90
C GLU A 343 9.40 22.54 -15.03
N ASN A 344 9.91 21.57 -15.79
CA ASN A 344 11.34 21.44 -16.05
C ASN A 344 11.88 22.58 -16.95
N LEU A 345 11.11 23.05 -17.92
CA LEU A 345 11.47 24.23 -18.72
C LEU A 345 11.54 25.48 -17.84
N GLU A 346 10.58 25.70 -16.95
CA GLU A 346 10.57 26.81 -16.00
C GLU A 346 11.79 26.77 -15.07
N GLU A 347 12.14 25.60 -14.54
CA GLU A 347 13.32 25.44 -13.69
C GLU A 347 14.62 25.75 -14.44
N ARG A 348 14.74 25.28 -15.69
CA ARG A 348 15.88 25.60 -16.56
C ARG A 348 15.98 27.09 -16.87
N TRP A 349 14.86 27.74 -17.17
CA TRP A 349 14.82 29.17 -17.45
C TRP A 349 15.20 29.98 -16.21
N ARG A 350 14.77 29.55 -15.02
CA ARG A 350 15.17 30.17 -13.76
C ARG A 350 16.68 30.06 -13.52
N LEU A 351 17.26 28.88 -13.71
CA LEU A 351 18.70 28.68 -13.57
C LEU A 351 19.50 29.52 -14.58
N GLN A 352 19.01 29.63 -15.82
CA GLN A 352 19.64 30.47 -16.83
C GLN A 352 19.54 31.97 -16.48
N ALA A 353 18.40 32.43 -15.97
CA ALA A 353 18.24 33.80 -15.50
C ALA A 353 19.18 34.10 -14.32
N GLU A 354 19.27 33.22 -13.32
CA GLU A 354 20.18 33.34 -12.18
C GLU A 354 21.66 33.38 -12.64
N ALA A 355 22.04 32.55 -13.61
CA ALA A 355 23.38 32.56 -14.19
C ALA A 355 23.68 33.85 -14.95
N ASN A 356 22.72 34.37 -15.70
CA ASN A 356 22.87 35.64 -16.43
C ASN A 356 23.02 36.83 -15.46
N ASP A 357 22.21 36.88 -14.40
CA ASP A 357 22.31 37.90 -13.36
C ASP A 357 23.69 37.87 -12.67
N GLU A 358 24.23 36.68 -12.44
CA GLU A 358 25.58 36.50 -11.88
C GLU A 358 26.67 36.99 -12.85
N VAL A 359 26.55 36.69 -14.14
CA VAL A 359 27.47 37.20 -15.17
C VAL A 359 27.43 38.72 -15.25
N GLU A 360 26.23 39.33 -15.27
CA GLU A 360 26.09 40.80 -15.26
C GLU A 360 26.71 41.41 -14.00
N ARG A 361 26.54 40.76 -12.84
CA ARG A 361 27.18 41.18 -11.59
C ARG A 361 28.70 41.16 -11.72
N LEU A 362 29.27 40.10 -12.29
CA LEU A 362 30.71 39.96 -12.49
C LEU A 362 31.25 40.99 -13.48
N LEU A 363 30.58 41.21 -14.61
CA LEU A 363 30.94 42.22 -15.61
C LEU A 363 30.92 43.64 -15.03
N ASN A 364 29.91 43.96 -14.22
CA ASN A 364 29.81 45.27 -13.55
C ASN A 364 30.81 45.43 -12.40
N SER A 365 31.38 44.33 -11.89
CA SER A 365 32.39 44.34 -10.82
C SER A 365 33.84 44.39 -11.33
N GLN A 366 34.07 44.14 -12.63
CA GLN A 366 35.37 44.34 -13.25
C GLN A 366 35.62 45.86 -13.41
N PRO A 367 36.68 46.42 -12.80
CA PRO A 367 37.05 47.80 -13.07
C PRO A 367 37.47 47.90 -14.53
N ALA A 368 36.94 48.89 -15.25
CA ALA A 368 37.42 49.23 -16.59
C ALA A 368 38.95 49.43 -16.50
N SER A 369 39.72 48.46 -17.00
CA SER A 369 41.15 48.60 -17.15
C SER A 369 41.36 49.70 -18.17
N ASN A 370 41.56 50.93 -17.67
CA ASN A 370 41.89 52.08 -18.47
C ASN A 370 43.13 51.74 -19.31
N GLU A 371 42.92 51.55 -20.60
CA GLU A 371 43.94 51.82 -21.60
C GLU A 371 44.42 53.26 -21.41
N ARG A 372 45.66 53.42 -20.96
CA ARG A 372 46.44 54.63 -21.23
C ARG A 372 47.53 54.25 -22.21
N VAL A 373 47.36 54.76 -23.42
CA VAL A 373 48.40 54.97 -24.45
C VAL A 373 49.49 55.89 -23.90
#